data_AF-A0A8J8CJH5-F1
#
_entry.id   AF-A0A8J8CJH5-F1
#
_cell.length_a   1.000
_cell.length_b   1.000
_cell.length_c   1.000
_cell.angle_alpha   90.00
_cell.angle_beta   90.00
_cell.angle_gamma   90.00
#
_symmetry.space_group_name_H-M   'P 1'
#
loop_
_entity.id
_entity.type
_entity.pdbx_description
1 polymer ?
#
loop_
_entity_poly.entity_id
_entity_poly.type
_entity_poly.pdbx_seq_one_letter_code
_entity_poly.pdbx_strand_id
1 'polypeptide(L)'
;MQYGLLNRFQATLLGAAIGEMIGQQSLPMGSSSGQLGSSGFGGSLLPVTQFYAESLITPNRLENPSDPVFQLPLNTAEAAIALLPVFLFFHEDPRKLRQNIQDVLEVWQTAEVSPPDLLAIAHPLSQALLETLDVPTCIPQTLIASRFETLPMLQFAPKNRLQHVQTLLAQPIGLEEAVRSIVAHCDESAPSAEACIAIALYCFLSTVGDFRLSLLRAAQAGYQPSLVCSLTGALSGAHNATIAIPIEWRLQMADETLETMLRLATQLFAQWSGVHDLACSESLLFVAAPRAMHNRPIRRA
;
A
#
# COMPACT_ATOMS: atom_id res chain seq x y z
N MET A 1 11.42 6.25 -18.04
CA MET A 1 11.41 6.83 -16.68
C MET A 1 10.16 7.69 -16.59
N GLN A 2 9.00 7.08 -16.29
CA GLN A 2 7.74 7.79 -16.47
C GLN A 2 7.48 8.78 -15.33
N TYR A 3 7.90 8.54 -14.09
CA TYR A 3 7.85 9.55 -13.01
C TYR A 3 8.92 9.29 -11.93
N GLY A 4 9.34 10.33 -11.20
CA GLY A 4 10.32 10.19 -10.12
C GLY A 4 9.79 9.36 -8.94
N LEU A 5 10.67 8.60 -8.27
CA LEU A 5 10.29 7.71 -7.16
C LEU A 5 9.60 8.44 -6.00
N LEU A 6 10.01 9.69 -5.70
CA LEU A 6 9.33 10.54 -4.72
C LEU A 6 7.83 10.74 -5.05
N ASN A 7 7.48 10.96 -6.31
CA ASN A 7 6.08 11.11 -6.72
C ASN A 7 5.31 9.81 -6.54
N ARG A 8 5.95 8.65 -6.64
CA ARG A 8 5.32 7.35 -6.36
C ARG A 8 5.11 7.17 -4.85
N PHE A 9 6.10 7.52 -4.01
CA PHE A 9 5.94 7.52 -2.54
C PHE A 9 4.77 8.40 -2.09
N GLN A 10 4.72 9.63 -2.59
CA GLN A 10 3.63 10.57 -2.30
C GLN A 10 2.29 10.03 -2.77
N ALA A 11 2.23 9.48 -3.99
CA ALA A 11 0.99 8.94 -4.55
C ALA A 11 0.51 7.69 -3.83
N THR A 12 1.39 6.85 -3.29
CA THR A 12 1.00 5.69 -2.48
C THR A 12 0.25 6.13 -1.22
N LEU A 13 0.82 7.04 -0.43
CA LEU A 13 0.19 7.50 0.81
C LEU A 13 -1.06 8.34 0.53
N LEU A 14 -1.00 9.25 -0.43
CA LEU A 14 -2.16 10.04 -0.85
C LEU A 14 -3.26 9.18 -1.46
N GLY A 15 -2.90 8.21 -2.29
CA GLY A 15 -3.83 7.29 -2.91
C GLY A 15 -4.58 6.47 -1.87
N ALA A 16 -3.90 6.03 -0.82
CA ALA A 16 -4.53 5.37 0.33
C ALA A 16 -5.53 6.29 1.04
N ALA A 17 -5.12 7.52 1.37
CA ALA A 17 -5.97 8.49 2.06
C ALA A 17 -7.20 8.91 1.24
N ILE A 18 -7.02 9.15 -0.06
CA ILE A 18 -8.12 9.44 -1.00
C ILE A 18 -9.04 8.23 -1.15
N GLY A 19 -8.46 7.03 -1.20
CA GLY A 19 -9.21 5.78 -1.23
C GLY A 19 -10.12 5.64 -0.01
N GLU A 20 -9.61 5.88 1.19
CA GLU A 20 -10.38 5.85 2.43
C GLU A 20 -11.55 6.84 2.36
N MET A 21 -11.28 8.09 1.96
CA MET A 21 -12.29 9.14 1.81
C MET A 21 -13.40 8.75 0.81
N ILE A 22 -13.03 8.27 -0.38
CA ILE A 22 -14.00 7.85 -1.41
C ILE A 22 -14.80 6.64 -0.93
N GLY A 23 -14.14 5.68 -0.28
CA GLY A 23 -14.79 4.48 0.24
C GLY A 23 -15.80 4.80 1.33
N GLN A 24 -15.52 5.78 2.21
CA GLN A 24 -16.46 6.27 3.21
C GLN A 24 -17.67 6.99 2.60
N GLN A 25 -17.47 7.77 1.53
CA GLN A 25 -18.55 8.46 0.82
C GLN A 25 -19.44 7.53 0.00
N SER A 26 -18.91 6.37 -0.39
CA SER A 26 -19.63 5.36 -1.19
C SER A 26 -20.61 4.51 -0.37
N LEU A 27 -20.66 4.70 0.95
CA LEU A 27 -21.65 4.06 1.83
C LEU A 27 -23.03 4.69 1.61
N PRO A 28 -24.11 3.90 1.43
CA PRO A 28 -25.45 4.44 1.22
C PRO A 28 -25.89 5.35 2.39
N MET A 29 -26.28 6.58 2.08
CA MET A 29 -26.99 7.51 2.99
C MET A 29 -28.31 6.85 3.45
N GLY A 30 -28.27 6.11 4.54
CA GLY A 30 -29.41 5.36 5.07
C GLY A 30 -29.04 4.05 5.77
N SER A 31 -27.81 3.56 5.58
CA SER A 31 -27.27 2.42 6.33
C SER A 31 -26.60 2.92 7.61
N SER A 32 -27.38 3.41 8.57
CA SER A 32 -26.91 3.51 9.95
C SER A 32 -26.54 2.10 10.42
N SER A 33 -25.24 1.81 10.50
CA SER A 33 -24.64 0.66 11.19
C SER A 33 -25.57 -0.55 11.35
N GLY A 34 -25.90 -1.20 10.23
CA GLY A 34 -26.12 -2.64 10.29
C GLY A 34 -24.76 -3.22 10.66
N GLN A 35 -24.60 -3.63 11.91
CA GLN A 35 -23.46 -4.38 12.43
C GLN A 35 -23.29 -5.67 11.61
N LEU A 36 -22.74 -5.58 10.40
CA LEU A 36 -21.99 -6.66 9.78
C LEU A 36 -20.71 -6.73 10.61
N GLY A 37 -20.58 -7.76 11.44
CA GLY A 37 -19.58 -7.87 12.51
C GLY A 37 -18.15 -7.72 12.01
N SER A 38 -17.69 -6.47 11.87
CA SER A 38 -16.31 -6.14 11.53
C SER A 38 -15.46 -6.39 12.77
N SER A 39 -14.68 -7.46 12.75
CA SER A 39 -13.69 -7.78 13.79
C SER A 39 -12.45 -6.85 13.73
N GLY A 40 -12.56 -5.66 13.12
CA GLY A 40 -11.43 -4.74 12.87
C GLY A 40 -11.62 -3.35 13.48
N PHE A 41 -10.57 -2.54 13.38
CA PHE A 41 -10.54 -1.15 13.80
C PHE A 41 -11.39 -0.27 12.87
N GLY A 42 -12.61 0.06 13.30
CA GLY A 42 -13.55 0.91 12.55
C GLY A 42 -13.20 2.41 12.46
N GLY A 43 -11.97 2.81 12.82
CA GLY A 43 -11.51 4.21 12.80
C GLY A 43 -10.62 4.53 11.59
N SER A 44 -10.23 5.80 11.44
CA SER A 44 -9.29 6.18 10.38
C SER A 44 -7.90 5.58 10.63
N LEU A 45 -7.30 4.98 9.60
CA LEU A 45 -5.99 4.35 9.69
C LEU A 45 -4.82 5.33 9.46
N LEU A 46 -5.13 6.59 9.14
CA LEU A 46 -4.12 7.62 8.90
C LEU A 46 -3.20 7.87 10.11
N PRO A 47 -3.68 7.96 11.38
CA PRO A 47 -2.79 8.14 12.52
C PRO A 47 -1.86 6.95 12.74
N VAL A 48 -2.33 5.73 12.46
CA VAL A 48 -1.52 4.50 12.54
C VAL A 48 -0.45 4.50 11.46
N THR A 49 -0.84 4.85 10.23
CA THR A 49 0.08 5.00 9.09
C THR A 49 1.13 6.08 9.38
N GLN A 50 0.72 7.20 9.95
CA GLN A 50 1.62 8.27 10.37
C GLN A 50 2.60 7.79 11.44
N PHE A 51 2.13 7.02 12.44
CA PHE A 51 2.99 6.45 13.47
C PHE A 51 4.14 5.62 12.85
N TYR A 52 3.84 4.71 11.92
CA TYR A 52 4.90 3.90 11.30
C TYR A 52 5.84 4.70 10.41
N ALA A 53 5.34 5.71 9.69
CA ALA A 53 6.19 6.61 8.93
C ALA A 53 7.17 7.33 9.86
N GLU A 54 6.68 7.87 10.99
CA GLU A 54 7.50 8.57 11.98
C GLU A 54 8.56 7.66 12.62
N SER A 55 8.21 6.41 12.96
CA SER A 55 9.17 5.42 13.48
C SER A 55 10.33 5.18 12.52
N LEU A 56 10.08 5.14 11.21
CA LEU A 56 11.13 4.95 10.21
C LEU A 56 11.95 6.22 9.97
N ILE A 57 11.30 7.39 10.01
CA ILE A 57 11.96 8.71 9.83
C ILE A 57 12.89 9.01 11.01
N THR A 58 12.51 8.62 12.23
CA THR A 58 13.25 8.94 13.45
C THR A 58 13.91 7.67 14.04
N PRO A 59 15.19 7.39 13.73
CA PRO A 59 15.86 6.12 14.05
C PRO A 59 16.02 5.81 15.56
N ASN A 60 15.61 6.72 16.44
CA ASN A 60 15.60 6.56 17.90
C ASN A 60 14.20 6.60 18.52
N ARG A 61 13.13 6.57 17.72
CA ARG A 61 11.79 6.40 18.25
C ARG A 61 11.68 4.98 18.77
N LEU A 62 11.86 4.83 20.09
CA LEU A 62 11.65 3.57 20.76
C LEU A 62 10.19 3.18 20.58
N GLU A 63 9.94 2.14 19.77
CA GLU A 63 8.64 1.49 19.74
C GLU A 63 8.35 0.99 21.14
N ASN A 64 7.42 1.66 21.82
CA ASN A 64 6.99 1.24 23.13
C ASN A 64 5.79 0.32 22.91
N PRO A 65 5.83 -0.97 23.30
CA PRO A 65 4.69 -1.87 23.19
C PRO A 65 3.43 -1.37 23.94
N SER A 66 3.61 -0.39 24.83
CA SER A 66 2.52 0.29 25.55
C SER A 66 1.85 1.40 24.74
N ASP A 67 2.39 1.80 23.58
CA ASP A 67 1.77 2.82 22.74
C ASP A 67 0.40 2.32 22.26
N PRO A 68 -0.63 3.19 22.26
CA PRO A 68 -2.01 2.79 21.97
C PRO A 68 -2.17 2.18 20.57
N VAL A 69 -1.28 2.53 19.64
CA VAL A 69 -1.26 2.00 18.27
C VAL A 69 -1.03 0.48 18.23
N PHE A 70 -0.31 -0.08 19.21
CA PHE A 70 -0.03 -1.52 19.26
C PHE A 70 -1.15 -2.33 19.91
N GLN A 71 -2.13 -1.65 20.52
CA GLN A 71 -3.29 -2.27 21.16
C GLN A 71 -4.52 -2.31 20.25
N LEU A 72 -4.41 -1.76 19.03
CA LEU A 72 -5.50 -1.73 18.08
C LEU A 72 -5.74 -3.15 17.51
N PRO A 73 -6.99 -3.64 17.52
CA PRO A 73 -7.33 -4.94 16.93
C PRO A 73 -7.42 -4.80 15.40
N LEU A 74 -6.26 -4.65 14.75
CA LEU A 74 -6.21 -4.51 13.30
C LEU A 74 -6.41 -5.86 12.63
N ASN A 75 -7.30 -5.89 11.64
CA ASN A 75 -7.35 -7.01 10.72
C ASN A 75 -6.24 -6.92 9.66
N THR A 76 -6.06 -7.96 8.85
CA THR A 76 -4.99 -8.03 7.84
C THR A 76 -5.01 -6.88 6.82
N ALA A 77 -6.18 -6.40 6.40
CA ALA A 77 -6.30 -5.31 5.42
C ALA A 77 -5.98 -3.94 6.06
N GLU A 78 -6.42 -3.73 7.30
CA GLU A 78 -6.10 -2.54 8.09
C GLU A 78 -4.59 -2.47 8.37
N ALA A 79 -3.99 -3.60 8.76
CA ALA A 79 -2.56 -3.76 8.93
C ALA A 79 -1.79 -3.44 7.64
N ALA A 80 -2.27 -3.88 6.47
CA ALA A 80 -1.63 -3.58 5.19
C ALA A 80 -1.62 -2.08 4.86
N ILE A 81 -2.69 -1.34 5.21
CA ILE A 81 -2.74 0.12 5.04
C ILE A 81 -1.81 0.81 6.04
N ALA A 82 -1.85 0.41 7.31
CA ALA A 82 -0.99 0.93 8.37
C ALA A 82 0.51 0.78 8.05
N LEU A 83 0.88 -0.34 7.42
CA LEU A 83 2.27 -0.68 7.09
C LEU A 83 2.74 -0.20 5.72
N LEU A 84 1.94 0.62 5.00
CA LEU A 84 2.38 1.24 3.75
C LEU A 84 3.74 1.95 3.86
N PRO A 85 4.08 2.68 4.96
CA PRO A 85 5.40 3.28 5.12
C PRO A 85 6.52 2.24 5.19
N VAL A 86 6.30 1.09 5.85
CA VAL A 86 7.26 -0.02 5.91
C VAL A 86 7.45 -0.62 4.51
N PHE A 87 6.36 -0.77 3.75
CA PHE A 87 6.41 -1.28 2.39
C PHE A 87 7.19 -0.34 1.46
N LEU A 88 6.91 0.96 1.55
CA LEU A 88 7.64 2.01 0.82
C LEU A 88 9.12 2.02 1.20
N PHE A 89 9.47 1.92 2.49
CA PHE A 89 10.85 2.06 2.94
C PHE A 89 11.73 0.84 2.57
N PHE A 90 11.18 -0.36 2.58
CA PHE A 90 11.95 -1.59 2.30
C PHE A 90 11.67 -2.20 0.92
N HIS A 91 11.05 -1.46 0.00
CA HIS A 91 10.62 -1.98 -1.31
C HIS A 91 11.73 -2.60 -2.18
N GLU A 92 12.99 -2.16 -2.03
CA GLU A 92 14.12 -2.70 -2.79
C GLU A 92 14.70 -4.00 -2.21
N ASP A 93 14.44 -4.29 -0.93
CA ASP A 93 15.02 -5.44 -0.23
C ASP A 93 13.90 -6.33 0.34
N PRO A 94 13.42 -7.32 -0.44
CA PRO A 94 12.36 -8.23 -0.03
C PRO A 94 12.67 -9.00 1.26
N ARG A 95 13.95 -9.18 1.60
CA ARG A 95 14.34 -9.87 2.84
C ARG A 95 14.14 -8.95 4.04
N LYS A 96 14.61 -7.71 3.97
CA LYS A 96 14.38 -6.70 5.01
C LYS A 96 12.90 -6.38 5.17
N LEU A 97 12.17 -6.24 4.06
CA LEU A 97 10.73 -6.01 4.09
C LEU A 97 10.00 -7.09 4.87
N ARG A 98 10.30 -8.37 4.59
CA ARG A 98 9.73 -9.49 5.34
C ARG A 98 10.10 -9.45 6.81
N GLN A 99 11.38 -9.24 7.12
CA GLN A 99 11.85 -9.20 8.50
C GLN A 99 11.13 -8.10 9.29
N ASN A 100 11.03 -6.89 8.74
CA ASN A 100 10.36 -5.77 9.41
C ASN A 100 8.86 -6.01 9.58
N ILE A 101 8.19 -6.65 8.61
CA ILE A 101 6.79 -7.07 8.78
C ILE A 101 6.68 -8.05 9.95
N GLN A 102 7.57 -9.05 10.04
CA GLN A 102 7.56 -10.01 11.14
C GLN A 102 7.81 -9.33 12.50
N ASP A 103 8.83 -8.48 12.58
CA ASP A 103 9.18 -7.76 13.81
C ASP A 103 8.00 -6.91 14.31
N VAL A 104 7.30 -6.19 13.42
CA VAL A 104 6.13 -5.39 13.80
C VAL A 104 4.97 -6.27 14.28
N LEU A 105 4.70 -7.40 13.60
CA LEU A 105 3.63 -8.32 14.01
C LEU A 105 3.92 -8.98 15.36
N GLU A 106 5.19 -9.24 15.69
CA GLU A 106 5.59 -9.74 17.01
C GLU A 106 5.29 -8.73 18.12
N VAL A 107 5.49 -7.43 17.86
CA VAL A 107 5.15 -6.36 18.81
C VAL A 107 3.64 -6.18 18.96
N TRP A 108 2.89 -6.28 17.86
CA TRP A 108 1.42 -6.14 17.87
C TRP A 108 0.67 -7.25 18.60
N GLN A 109 1.28 -8.43 18.77
CA GLN A 109 0.66 -9.59 19.43
C GLN A 109 -0.73 -9.96 18.88
N THR A 110 -1.06 -9.57 17.64
CA THR A 110 -2.34 -9.88 17.00
C THR A 110 -2.26 -11.22 16.30
N ALA A 111 -3.01 -12.20 16.82
CA ALA A 111 -3.08 -13.54 16.23
C ALA A 111 -3.83 -13.58 14.88
N GLU A 112 -4.54 -12.51 14.52
CA GLU A 112 -5.44 -12.47 13.35
C GLU A 112 -4.79 -11.93 12.07
N VAL A 113 -3.64 -11.24 12.16
CA VAL A 113 -2.99 -10.68 10.97
C VAL A 113 -2.17 -11.75 10.28
N SER A 114 -2.41 -11.94 8.98
CA SER A 114 -1.70 -12.91 8.15
C SER A 114 -0.48 -12.29 7.46
N PRO A 115 0.78 -12.58 7.88
CA PRO A 115 1.98 -12.14 7.18
C PRO A 115 2.00 -12.44 5.67
N PRO A 116 1.58 -13.63 5.20
CA PRO A 116 1.57 -13.90 3.76
C PRO A 116 0.65 -12.96 2.97
N ASP A 117 -0.50 -12.59 3.54
CA ASP A 117 -1.43 -11.65 2.90
C ASP A 117 -0.89 -10.22 2.89
N LEU A 118 -0.14 -9.80 3.92
CA LEU A 118 0.59 -8.53 3.88
C LEU A 118 1.63 -8.50 2.75
N LEU A 119 2.39 -9.60 2.59
CA LEU A 119 3.34 -9.74 1.49
C LEU A 119 2.65 -9.74 0.12
N ALA A 120 1.40 -10.20 0.05
CA ALA A 120 0.60 -10.18 -1.18
C ALA A 120 0.28 -8.76 -1.67
N ILE A 121 0.25 -7.76 -0.78
CA ILE A 121 0.16 -6.34 -1.14
C ILE A 121 1.56 -5.74 -1.32
N ALA A 122 2.47 -6.02 -0.39
CA ALA A 122 3.78 -5.38 -0.37
C ALA A 122 4.62 -5.72 -1.61
N HIS A 123 4.48 -6.92 -2.19
CA HIS A 123 5.23 -7.32 -3.37
C HIS A 123 4.78 -6.60 -4.65
N PRO A 124 3.49 -6.62 -5.08
CA PRO A 124 3.03 -5.81 -6.21
C PRO A 124 3.32 -4.32 -6.05
N LEU A 125 3.20 -3.79 -4.82
CA LEU A 125 3.56 -2.41 -4.52
C LEU A 125 5.05 -2.14 -4.78
N SER A 126 5.93 -3.04 -4.33
CA SER A 126 7.37 -2.94 -4.59
C SER A 126 7.68 -3.00 -6.09
N GLN A 127 7.03 -3.90 -6.83
CA GLN A 127 7.19 -3.97 -8.29
C GLN A 127 6.71 -2.70 -9.00
N ALA A 128 5.62 -2.09 -8.52
CA ALA A 128 5.11 -0.82 -9.03
C ALA A 128 6.09 0.33 -8.79
N LEU A 129 6.70 0.40 -7.60
CA LEU A 129 7.73 1.39 -7.26
C LEU A 129 9.00 1.22 -8.11
N LEU A 130 9.40 -0.02 -8.37
CA LEU A 130 10.59 -0.37 -9.15
C LEU A 130 10.38 -0.31 -10.67
N GLU A 131 9.17 0.04 -11.13
CA GLU A 131 8.78 0.02 -12.55
C GLU A 131 8.98 -1.38 -13.21
N THR A 132 8.87 -2.46 -12.43
CA THR A 132 9.03 -3.85 -12.91
C THR A 132 7.74 -4.65 -12.88
N LEU A 133 6.60 -4.01 -12.63
CA LEU A 133 5.31 -4.69 -12.57
C LEU A 133 4.88 -5.15 -13.96
N ASP A 134 4.63 -6.45 -14.09
CA ASP A 134 4.02 -7.06 -15.27
C ASP A 134 2.76 -7.82 -14.86
N VAL A 135 1.61 -7.41 -15.39
CA VAL A 135 0.29 -7.87 -14.93
C VAL A 135 0.14 -9.40 -14.98
N PRO A 136 0.49 -10.10 -16.07
CA PRO A 136 0.33 -11.55 -16.15
C PRO A 136 1.25 -12.32 -15.20
N THR A 137 2.40 -11.75 -14.82
CA THR A 137 3.37 -12.43 -13.93
C THR A 137 3.35 -11.92 -12.50
N CYS A 138 2.66 -10.82 -12.21
CA CYS A 138 2.65 -10.17 -10.90
C CYS A 138 2.22 -11.12 -9.77
N ILE A 139 1.08 -11.81 -9.95
CA ILE A 139 0.62 -12.78 -8.95
C ILE A 139 1.54 -14.00 -8.87
N PRO A 140 1.94 -14.66 -9.97
CA PRO A 140 2.93 -15.74 -9.93
C PRO A 140 4.23 -15.36 -9.20
N GLN A 141 4.76 -14.16 -9.46
CA GLN A 141 5.98 -13.65 -8.80
C GLN A 141 5.74 -13.35 -7.32
N THR A 142 4.58 -12.81 -6.95
CA THR A 142 4.17 -12.62 -5.56
C THR A 142 4.13 -13.94 -4.79
N LEU A 143 3.61 -15.00 -5.43
CA LEU A 143 3.56 -16.34 -4.85
C LEU A 143 4.95 -16.92 -4.56
N ILE A 144 5.88 -16.74 -5.52
CA ILE A 144 7.27 -17.19 -5.38
C ILE A 144 8.02 -16.36 -4.33
N ALA A 145 7.94 -15.02 -4.44
CA ALA A 145 8.69 -14.09 -3.61
C ALA A 145 8.33 -14.25 -2.13
N SER A 146 7.05 -14.44 -1.83
CA SER A 146 6.55 -14.63 -0.46
C SER A 146 6.81 -16.04 0.10
N ARG A 147 7.45 -16.91 -0.70
CA ARG A 147 7.78 -18.32 -0.36
C ARG A 147 6.58 -19.15 0.07
N PHE A 148 5.43 -18.92 -0.57
CA PHE A 148 4.19 -19.66 -0.30
C PHE A 148 4.34 -21.18 -0.41
N GLU A 149 5.29 -21.65 -1.23
CA GLU A 149 5.59 -23.08 -1.43
C GLU A 149 6.25 -23.75 -0.22
N THR A 150 6.87 -22.97 0.67
CA THR A 150 7.56 -23.49 1.87
C THR A 150 6.70 -23.46 3.14
N LEU A 151 5.46 -22.98 3.03
CA LEU A 151 4.57 -22.88 4.17
C LEU A 151 3.93 -24.24 4.50
N PRO A 152 3.70 -24.57 5.79
CA PRO A 152 2.96 -25.76 6.19
C PRO A 152 1.57 -25.81 5.53
N MET A 153 1.01 -27.01 5.34
CA MET A 153 -0.25 -27.17 4.60
C MET A 153 -1.46 -26.39 5.17
N LEU A 154 -1.36 -25.86 6.38
CA LEU A 154 -2.39 -25.00 6.99
C LEU A 154 -2.41 -23.57 6.44
N GLN A 155 -1.49 -23.17 5.55
CA GLN A 155 -1.39 -21.80 5.00
C GLN A 155 -1.61 -21.72 3.47
N PHE A 156 -2.37 -22.65 2.88
CA PHE A 156 -2.74 -22.58 1.45
C PHE A 156 -3.78 -21.52 1.12
N ALA A 157 -4.54 -21.03 2.10
CA ALA A 157 -5.65 -20.12 1.83
C ALA A 157 -5.22 -18.83 1.09
N PRO A 158 -4.16 -18.10 1.49
CA PRO A 158 -3.69 -16.94 0.72
C PRO A 158 -3.25 -17.30 -0.70
N LYS A 159 -2.54 -18.43 -0.86
CA LYS A 159 -2.11 -18.91 -2.18
C LYS A 159 -3.30 -19.17 -3.10
N ASN A 160 -4.30 -19.89 -2.62
CA ASN A 160 -5.50 -20.22 -3.40
C ASN A 160 -6.28 -18.96 -3.77
N ARG A 161 -6.42 -17.99 -2.84
CA ARG A 161 -7.06 -16.70 -3.13
C ARG A 161 -6.33 -15.93 -4.22
N LEU A 162 -5.01 -15.83 -4.15
CA LEU A 162 -4.23 -15.15 -5.18
C LEU A 162 -4.32 -15.87 -6.54
N GLN A 163 -4.25 -17.20 -6.55
CA GLN A 163 -4.45 -17.98 -7.78
C GLN A 163 -5.86 -17.79 -8.37
N HIS A 164 -6.87 -17.64 -7.51
CA HIS A 164 -8.22 -17.30 -7.94
C HIS A 164 -8.26 -15.92 -8.60
N VAL A 165 -7.67 -14.88 -7.96
CA VAL A 165 -7.56 -13.54 -8.57
C VAL A 165 -6.85 -13.60 -9.92
N GLN A 166 -5.76 -14.36 -10.05
CA GLN A 166 -5.06 -14.55 -11.33
C GLN A 166 -5.97 -15.15 -12.41
N THR A 167 -6.82 -16.10 -12.03
CA THR A 167 -7.77 -16.73 -12.94
C THR A 167 -8.83 -15.74 -13.39
N LEU A 168 -9.37 -14.94 -12.46
CA LEU A 168 -10.37 -13.90 -12.74
C LEU A 168 -9.80 -12.81 -13.66
N LEU A 169 -8.53 -12.40 -13.48
CA LEU A 169 -7.86 -11.42 -14.34
C LEU A 169 -7.71 -11.88 -15.79
N ALA A 170 -7.68 -13.20 -16.04
CA ALA A 170 -7.59 -13.77 -17.38
C ALA A 170 -8.96 -13.94 -18.07
N GLN A 171 -10.07 -13.73 -17.36
CA GLN A 171 -11.42 -13.94 -17.88
C GLN A 171 -12.12 -12.61 -18.19
N PRO A 172 -12.97 -12.54 -19.23
CA PRO A 172 -13.78 -11.36 -19.54
C PRO A 172 -15.02 -11.30 -18.63
N ILE A 173 -14.82 -11.17 -17.32
CA ILE A 173 -15.90 -11.13 -16.33
C ILE A 173 -16.18 -9.70 -15.84
N GLY A 174 -17.43 -9.45 -15.48
CA GLY A 174 -17.84 -8.19 -14.85
C GLY A 174 -17.28 -8.04 -13.44
N LEU A 175 -17.19 -6.79 -12.96
CA LEU A 175 -16.72 -6.47 -11.61
C LEU A 175 -17.56 -7.17 -10.53
N GLU A 176 -18.89 -7.09 -10.64
CA GLU A 176 -19.81 -7.67 -9.66
C GLU A 176 -19.62 -9.18 -9.51
N GLU A 177 -19.50 -9.90 -10.62
CA GLU A 177 -19.29 -11.34 -10.63
C GLU A 177 -17.91 -11.72 -10.07
N ALA A 178 -16.87 -10.94 -10.41
CA ALA A 178 -15.53 -11.14 -9.85
C ALA A 178 -15.53 -10.96 -8.33
N VAL A 179 -16.15 -9.89 -7.81
CA VAL A 179 -16.24 -9.62 -6.37
C VAL A 179 -17.02 -10.72 -5.66
N ARG A 180 -18.19 -11.10 -6.18
CA ARG A 180 -18.99 -12.22 -5.65
C ARG A 180 -18.18 -13.51 -5.57
N SER A 181 -17.44 -13.82 -6.64
CA SER A 181 -16.57 -14.99 -6.69
C SER A 181 -15.44 -14.92 -5.65
N ILE A 182 -14.77 -13.78 -5.51
CA ILE A 182 -13.70 -13.59 -4.51
C ILE A 182 -14.24 -13.75 -3.09
N VAL A 183 -15.36 -13.11 -2.76
CA VAL A 183 -15.96 -13.19 -1.42
C VAL A 183 -16.35 -14.62 -1.08
N ALA A 184 -16.99 -15.34 -2.01
CA ALA A 184 -17.33 -16.75 -1.82
C ALA A 184 -16.10 -17.66 -1.61
N HIS A 185 -14.93 -17.29 -2.16
CA HIS A 185 -13.68 -18.03 -1.97
C HIS A 185 -12.95 -17.71 -0.65
N CYS A 186 -13.34 -16.65 0.07
CA CYS A 186 -12.65 -16.18 1.29
C CYS A 186 -13.37 -16.54 2.60
N ASP A 187 -14.38 -17.42 2.54
CA ASP A 187 -15.26 -17.89 3.62
C ASP A 187 -16.60 -17.12 3.74
N GLU A 188 -17.70 -17.85 4.01
CA GLU A 188 -19.09 -17.34 3.94
C GLU A 188 -19.54 -16.63 5.23
N SER A 189 -18.80 -16.79 6.33
CA SER A 189 -19.32 -16.53 7.67
C SER A 189 -19.13 -15.09 8.20
N ALA A 190 -18.30 -14.26 7.57
CA ALA A 190 -18.06 -12.86 7.95
C ALA A 190 -17.38 -12.06 6.83
N PRO A 191 -17.42 -10.71 6.86
CA PRO A 191 -16.57 -9.91 5.99
C PRO A 191 -15.09 -10.13 6.32
N SER A 192 -14.41 -10.94 5.50
CA SER A 192 -12.99 -11.26 5.60
C SER A 192 -12.11 -10.10 5.12
N ALA A 193 -11.10 -9.76 5.92
CA ALA A 193 -10.06 -8.79 5.56
C ALA A 193 -9.24 -9.27 4.34
N GLU A 194 -9.07 -10.58 4.21
CA GLU A 194 -8.36 -11.22 3.11
C GLU A 194 -9.10 -11.02 1.77
N ALA A 195 -10.44 -11.01 1.79
CA ALA A 195 -11.23 -10.66 0.61
C ALA A 195 -10.98 -9.20 0.17
N CYS A 196 -10.77 -8.27 1.11
CA CYS A 196 -10.45 -6.88 0.76
C CYS A 196 -9.13 -6.79 -0.02
N ILE A 197 -8.12 -7.53 0.41
CA ILE A 197 -6.81 -7.61 -0.27
C ILE A 197 -6.98 -8.17 -1.69
N ALA A 198 -7.71 -9.27 -1.83
CA ALA A 198 -7.95 -9.91 -3.13
C ALA A 198 -8.74 -8.99 -4.09
N ILE A 199 -9.79 -8.32 -3.60
CA ILE A 199 -10.57 -7.37 -4.40
C ILE A 199 -9.72 -6.15 -4.80
N ALA A 200 -8.91 -5.61 -3.89
CA ALA A 200 -8.04 -4.48 -4.18
C ALA A 200 -7.00 -4.83 -5.26
N LEU A 201 -6.36 -6.00 -5.15
CA LEU A 201 -5.46 -6.51 -6.18
C LEU A 201 -6.17 -6.71 -7.51
N TYR A 202 -7.38 -7.28 -7.52
CA TYR A 202 -8.16 -7.43 -8.75
C TYR A 202 -8.51 -6.07 -9.40
N CYS A 203 -8.99 -5.10 -8.61
CA CYS A 203 -9.35 -3.77 -9.10
C CYS A 203 -8.14 -3.05 -9.70
N PHE A 204 -7.00 -3.08 -8.99
CA PHE A 204 -5.75 -2.51 -9.47
C PHE A 204 -5.22 -3.23 -10.71
N LEU A 205 -5.00 -4.55 -10.64
CA LEU A 205 -4.37 -5.33 -11.72
C LEU A 205 -5.22 -5.38 -13.00
N SER A 206 -6.55 -5.26 -12.91
CA SER A 206 -7.42 -5.13 -14.08
C SER A 206 -7.37 -3.75 -14.74
N THR A 207 -6.80 -2.73 -14.08
CA THR A 207 -6.81 -1.32 -14.54
C THR A 207 -5.52 -0.56 -14.22
N VAL A 208 -4.37 -1.23 -14.23
CA VAL A 208 -3.09 -0.74 -13.70
C VAL A 208 -2.69 0.66 -14.19
N GLY A 209 -2.98 1.02 -15.44
CA GLY A 209 -2.61 2.31 -16.03
C GLY A 209 -3.58 3.47 -15.77
N ASP A 210 -4.69 3.25 -15.06
CA ASP A 210 -5.71 4.28 -14.82
C ASP A 210 -6.10 4.34 -13.34
N PHE A 211 -5.51 5.30 -12.63
CA PHE A 211 -5.77 5.54 -11.21
C PHE A 211 -7.25 5.77 -10.92
N ARG A 212 -7.91 6.62 -11.71
CA ARG A 212 -9.32 6.96 -11.47
C ARG A 212 -10.19 5.73 -11.65
N LEU A 213 -9.95 4.95 -12.69
CA LEU A 213 -10.72 3.73 -12.96
C LEU A 213 -10.49 2.66 -11.90
N SER A 214 -9.25 2.47 -11.42
CA SER A 214 -8.96 1.53 -10.33
C SER A 214 -9.77 1.84 -9.08
N LEU A 215 -9.78 3.11 -8.64
CA LEU A 215 -10.51 3.52 -7.43
C LEU A 215 -12.02 3.49 -7.61
N LEU A 216 -12.54 3.90 -8.77
CA LEU A 216 -13.99 3.84 -9.02
C LEU A 216 -14.49 2.40 -9.03
N ARG A 217 -13.71 1.45 -9.58
CA ARG A 217 -14.03 0.02 -9.49
C ARG A 217 -13.98 -0.49 -8.06
N ALA A 218 -12.97 -0.10 -7.28
CA ALA A 218 -12.89 -0.44 -5.87
C ALA A 218 -14.09 0.08 -5.06
N ALA A 219 -14.52 1.32 -5.32
CA ALA A 219 -15.69 1.91 -4.67
C ALA A 219 -16.99 1.18 -5.07
N GLN A 220 -17.12 0.82 -6.34
CA GLN A 220 -18.25 0.08 -6.88
C GLN A 220 -18.28 -1.40 -6.46
N ALA A 221 -17.18 -1.95 -5.92
CA ALA A 221 -17.16 -3.33 -5.43
C ALA A 221 -18.14 -3.55 -4.26
N GLY A 222 -18.49 -2.50 -3.52
CA GLY A 222 -19.49 -2.55 -2.44
C GLY A 222 -19.09 -3.39 -1.22
N TYR A 223 -17.89 -3.96 -1.21
CA TYR A 223 -17.36 -4.79 -0.13
C TYR A 223 -16.30 -4.03 0.65
N GLN A 224 -16.59 -3.67 1.90
CA GLN A 224 -15.70 -2.85 2.75
C GLN A 224 -15.02 -1.71 1.98
N PRO A 225 -15.80 -0.80 1.36
CA PRO A 225 -15.30 0.11 0.33
C PRO A 225 -14.16 1.00 0.81
N SER A 226 -14.13 1.39 2.09
CA SER A 226 -13.00 2.11 2.70
C SER A 226 -11.67 1.36 2.54
N LEU A 227 -11.59 0.11 3.01
CA LEU A 227 -10.35 -0.68 2.98
C LEU A 227 -9.94 -1.02 1.54
N VAL A 228 -10.89 -1.45 0.71
CA VAL A 228 -10.63 -1.83 -0.68
C VAL A 228 -10.15 -0.61 -1.48
N CYS A 229 -10.78 0.55 -1.32
CA CYS A 229 -10.35 1.78 -1.99
C CYS A 229 -8.97 2.25 -1.50
N SER A 230 -8.70 2.20 -0.20
CA SER A 230 -7.39 2.57 0.35
C SER A 230 -6.26 1.70 -0.20
N LEU A 231 -6.42 0.38 -0.18
CA LEU A 231 -5.43 -0.55 -0.73
C LEU A 231 -5.26 -0.37 -2.25
N THR A 232 -6.37 -0.24 -2.99
CA THR A 232 -6.33 -0.02 -4.44
C THR A 232 -5.65 1.30 -4.78
N GLY A 233 -5.93 2.35 -4.01
CA GLY A 233 -5.33 3.67 -4.19
C GLY A 233 -3.85 3.70 -3.85
N ALA A 234 -3.41 2.96 -2.83
CA ALA A 234 -2.00 2.80 -2.55
C ALA A 234 -1.25 2.14 -3.71
N LEU A 235 -1.76 1.01 -4.21
CA LEU A 235 -1.17 0.26 -5.33
C LEU A 235 -1.15 1.07 -6.62
N SER A 236 -2.29 1.68 -6.96
CA SER A 236 -2.42 2.48 -8.18
C SER A 236 -1.61 3.77 -8.11
N GLY A 237 -1.49 4.37 -6.93
CA GLY A 237 -0.62 5.52 -6.68
C GLY A 237 0.86 5.16 -6.86
N ALA A 238 1.30 4.02 -6.30
CA ALA A 238 2.67 3.52 -6.48
C ALA A 238 3.01 3.31 -7.97
N HIS A 239 2.05 2.86 -8.77
CA HIS A 239 2.23 2.60 -10.20
C HIS A 239 2.14 3.87 -11.07
N ASN A 240 1.18 4.76 -10.80
CA ASN A 240 0.84 5.88 -11.69
C ASN A 240 1.38 7.24 -11.23
N ALA A 241 1.95 7.32 -10.02
CA ALA A 241 2.48 8.53 -9.39
C ALA A 241 1.43 9.64 -9.21
N THR A 242 1.86 10.78 -8.62
CA THR A 242 0.95 11.86 -8.19
C THR A 242 0.19 12.52 -9.33
N ILE A 243 0.76 12.51 -10.54
CA ILE A 243 0.14 13.12 -11.72
C ILE A 243 -1.15 12.43 -12.16
N ALA A 244 -1.31 11.14 -11.85
CA ALA A 244 -2.50 10.38 -12.19
C ALA A 244 -3.63 10.62 -11.19
N ILE A 245 -3.35 11.23 -10.04
CA ILE A 245 -4.35 11.55 -9.02
C ILE A 245 -5.11 12.80 -9.44
N PRO A 246 -6.44 12.70 -9.69
CA PRO A 246 -7.25 13.84 -10.09
C PRO A 246 -7.15 14.99 -9.10
N ILE A 247 -7.02 16.22 -9.61
CA ILE A 247 -6.88 17.41 -8.77
C ILE A 247 -8.14 17.62 -7.92
N GLU A 248 -9.31 17.31 -8.47
CA GLU A 248 -10.59 17.43 -7.77
C GLU A 248 -10.64 16.56 -6.52
N TRP A 249 -10.00 15.39 -6.51
CA TRP A 249 -9.97 14.50 -5.35
C TRP A 249 -8.97 14.99 -4.29
N ARG A 250 -7.87 15.60 -4.72
CA ARG A 250 -6.92 16.23 -3.80
C ARG A 250 -7.53 17.44 -3.09
N LEU A 251 -8.32 18.24 -3.80
CA LEU A 251 -9.01 19.42 -3.24
C LEU A 251 -10.16 19.06 -2.30
N GLN A 252 -10.66 17.82 -2.33
CA GLN A 252 -11.71 17.34 -1.42
C GLN A 252 -11.14 16.86 -0.07
N MET A 253 -9.83 16.62 0.00
CA MET A 253 -9.17 16.27 1.25
C MET A 253 -9.04 17.50 2.15
N ALA A 254 -9.06 17.29 3.46
CA ALA A 254 -8.65 18.34 4.40
C ALA A 254 -7.19 18.74 4.13
N ASP A 255 -6.90 20.05 4.09
CA ASP A 255 -5.56 20.58 3.81
C ASP A 255 -4.50 19.96 4.73
N GLU A 256 -4.81 19.83 6.02
CA GLU A 256 -3.91 19.22 7.02
C GLU A 256 -3.55 17.76 6.68
N THR A 257 -4.51 16.97 6.19
CA THR A 257 -4.28 15.57 5.80
C THR A 257 -3.40 15.49 4.56
N LEU A 258 -3.70 16.31 3.54
CA LEU A 258 -2.94 16.39 2.30
C LEU A 258 -1.47 16.77 2.59
N GLU A 259 -1.26 17.83 3.36
CA GLU A 259 0.07 18.30 3.78
C GLU A 259 0.81 17.23 4.59
N THR A 260 0.13 16.58 5.54
CA THR A 260 0.73 15.54 6.38
C THR A 260 1.20 14.35 5.54
N MET A 261 0.37 13.85 4.62
CA MET A 261 0.74 12.72 3.77
C MET A 261 1.91 13.06 2.83
N LEU A 262 1.90 14.26 2.23
CA LEU A 262 3.00 14.73 1.38
C LEU A 262 4.30 14.91 2.17
N ARG A 263 4.23 15.49 3.37
CA ARG A 263 5.38 15.66 4.27
C ARG A 263 5.97 14.32 4.67
N LEU A 264 5.13 13.39 5.15
CA LEU A 264 5.57 12.06 5.57
C LEU A 264 6.23 11.30 4.40
N ALA A 265 5.61 11.28 3.22
CA ALA A 265 6.19 10.64 2.04
C ALA A 265 7.56 11.24 1.68
N THR A 266 7.70 12.56 1.75
CA THR A 266 8.94 13.27 1.42
C THR A 266 10.04 12.98 2.45
N GLN A 267 9.72 12.99 3.74
CA GLN A 267 10.66 12.67 4.81
C GLN A 267 11.05 11.18 4.79
N LEU A 268 10.10 10.29 4.55
CA LEU A 268 10.35 8.85 4.42
C LEU A 268 11.27 8.55 3.23
N PHE A 269 11.02 9.20 2.09
CA PHE A 269 11.89 9.10 0.91
C PHE A 269 13.29 9.64 1.19
N ALA A 270 13.40 10.80 1.84
CA ALA A 270 14.69 11.39 2.20
C ALA A 270 15.49 10.44 3.10
N GLN A 271 14.86 9.93 4.16
CA GLN A 271 15.48 8.98 5.08
C GLN A 271 15.90 7.68 4.38
N TRP A 272 15.04 7.12 3.52
CA TRP A 272 15.36 5.94 2.72
C TRP A 272 16.54 6.18 1.79
N SER A 273 16.62 7.36 1.17
CA SER A 273 17.72 7.74 0.28
C SER A 273 19.03 8.09 1.01
N GLY A 274 19.05 8.06 2.35
CA GLY A 274 20.20 8.43 3.18
C GLY A 274 20.41 9.95 3.32
N VAL A 275 19.42 10.76 2.93
CA VAL A 275 19.43 12.22 3.12
C VAL A 275 18.85 12.51 4.50
N HIS A 276 19.73 12.65 5.48
CA HIS A 276 19.35 12.82 6.89
C HIS A 276 19.02 14.28 7.29
N ASP A 277 19.01 15.22 6.34
CA ASP A 277 18.80 16.64 6.66
C ASP A 277 18.12 17.40 5.51
N LEU A 278 16.79 17.56 5.57
CA LEU A 278 16.05 18.50 4.71
C LEU A 278 15.87 19.87 5.38
N ALA A 279 16.32 20.04 6.63
CA ALA A 279 16.19 21.30 7.36
C ALA A 279 17.16 22.39 6.88
N CYS A 280 18.03 22.09 5.91
CA CYS A 280 19.04 23.02 5.42
C CYS A 280 19.20 22.94 3.90
N SER A 281 18.18 23.33 3.12
CA SER A 281 18.45 23.84 1.77
C SER A 281 17.28 24.63 1.16
N GLU A 282 17.31 25.96 1.30
CA GLU A 282 16.71 26.88 0.31
C GLU A 282 17.61 27.07 -0.93
N SER A 283 18.64 26.24 -1.10
CA SER A 283 19.59 26.35 -2.19
C SER A 283 19.51 25.14 -3.12
N LEU A 284 18.80 25.34 -4.24
CA LEU A 284 18.88 24.54 -5.48
C LEU A 284 20.23 23.83 -5.64
N LEU A 285 20.28 22.56 -5.23
CA LEU A 285 21.40 21.68 -5.50
C LEU A 285 20.93 20.65 -6.52
N PHE A 286 21.26 20.96 -7.77
CA PHE A 286 21.26 20.00 -8.86
C PHE A 286 22.09 18.79 -8.44
N VAL A 287 21.44 17.65 -8.22
CA VAL A 287 22.10 16.37 -8.00
C VAL A 287 22.65 15.89 -9.35
N ALA A 288 23.95 16.06 -9.57
CA ALA A 288 24.65 15.46 -10.71
C ALA A 288 25.04 14.01 -10.37
N ALA A 289 24.73 13.08 -11.28
CA ALA A 289 25.03 11.66 -11.13
C ALA A 289 26.55 11.39 -10.97
N PRO A 290 26.95 10.43 -10.11
CA PRO A 290 28.35 10.12 -9.84
C PRO A 290 28.95 9.31 -11.00
N ARG A 291 29.33 9.98 -12.10
CA ARG A 291 30.28 9.45 -13.12
C ARG A 291 30.77 10.44 -14.19
N ALA A 292 30.55 11.74 -14.05
CA ALA A 292 31.05 12.73 -15.00
C ALA A 292 32.28 13.52 -14.46
N MET A 293 33.39 12.84 -14.17
CA MET A 293 34.70 13.51 -14.13
C MET A 293 35.30 13.49 -15.55
N HIS A 294 35.09 14.57 -16.30
CA HIS A 294 35.92 14.86 -17.47
C HIS A 294 37.14 15.67 -17.03
N ASN A 295 38.33 15.13 -17.29
CA ASN A 295 39.62 15.78 -17.07
C ASN A 295 39.69 17.14 -17.81
N ARG A 296 40.06 18.21 -17.09
CA ARG A 296 40.46 19.48 -17.70
C ARG A 296 41.91 19.39 -18.20
N PRO A 297 42.25 19.97 -19.36
CA PRO A 297 43.62 20.03 -19.83
C PRO A 297 44.43 21.07 -19.03
N ILE A 298 45.64 20.67 -18.63
CA ILE A 298 46.66 21.52 -18.01
C ILE A 298 47.16 22.51 -19.07
N ARG A 299 46.92 23.81 -18.89
CA ARG A 299 47.70 24.85 -19.59
C ARG A 299 48.98 25.11 -18.79
N ARG A 300 50.12 24.72 -19.35
CA ARG A 300 51.44 25.18 -18.91
C ARG A 300 51.62 26.64 -19.36
N ALA A 301 52.14 27.46 -18.46
CA ALA A 301 52.74 28.76 -18.77
C ALA A 301 54.09 28.54 -19.49
#